data_AF-A0AAV6HGU2-F1
#
_entry.id   AF-A0AAV6HGU2-F1
#
_cell.length_a   1.000
_cell.length_b   1.000
_cell.length_c   1.000
_cell.angle_alpha   90.00
_cell.angle_beta   90.00
_cell.angle_gamma   90.00
#
_symmetry.space_group_name_H-M   'P 1'
#
loop_
_entity.id
_entity.type
_entity.pdbx_description
1 polymer ?
#
loop_
_entity_poly.entity_id
_entity_poly.type
_entity_poly.pdbx_seq_one_letter_code
_entity_poly.pdbx_strand_id
1 'polypeptide(L)'
;MTGPLKGFLESLGKMQRKFYAKGLRLGCPIRTYLVTARSAASSGTRALKTLRSWGLEIDEALFLAGAPKGPLLDKIRPHIFFDDQMFHVQGASRMGTVAAHVPYGIAQKVTHKPSISNTAAK
;
A
#
# COMPACT_ATOMS: atom_id res chain seq x y z
N MET A 1 9.73 -13.86 8.92
CA MET A 1 9.32 -13.91 7.51
C MET A 1 9.75 -12.62 6.81
N THR A 2 10.44 -12.73 5.69
CA THR A 2 10.91 -11.59 4.90
C THR A 2 9.83 -11.24 3.88
N GLY A 3 9.09 -10.13 4.10
CA GLY A 3 8.13 -9.63 3.12
C GLY A 3 8.82 -8.78 2.06
N PRO A 4 8.27 -8.67 0.84
CA PRO A 4 8.89 -7.94 -0.29
C PRO A 4 9.17 -6.46 0.04
N LEU A 5 8.36 -5.85 0.91
CA LEU A 5 8.53 -4.46 1.34
C LEU A 5 9.24 -4.28 2.68
N LYS A 6 9.74 -5.35 3.31
CA LYS A 6 10.28 -5.27 4.68
C LYS A 6 11.34 -4.17 4.83
N GLY A 7 12.39 -4.19 4.00
CA GLY A 7 13.50 -3.23 4.12
C GLY A 7 13.07 -1.76 3.88
N PHE A 8 12.13 -1.54 2.97
CA PHE A 8 11.54 -0.22 2.72
C PHE A 8 10.75 0.27 3.95
N LEU A 9 9.87 -0.57 4.50
CA LEU A 9 9.03 -0.23 5.65
C LEU A 9 9.84 -0.05 6.94
N GLU A 10 10.90 -0.84 7.15
CA GLU A 10 11.85 -0.63 8.25
C GLU A 10 12.56 0.73 8.13
N SER A 11 12.90 1.14 6.90
CA SER A 11 13.53 2.44 6.64
C SER A 11 12.56 3.60 6.91
N LEU A 12 11.29 3.49 6.52
CA LEU A 12 10.25 4.45 6.90
C LEU A 12 10.10 4.55 8.42
N GLY A 13 10.03 3.42 9.12
CA GLY A 13 9.93 3.39 10.58
C GLY A 13 11.14 4.04 11.27
N LYS A 14 12.36 3.82 10.76
CA LYS A 14 13.58 4.51 11.23
C LYS A 14 13.45 6.03 11.05
N MET A 15 12.88 6.51 9.95
CA MET A 15 12.66 7.94 9.71
C MET A 15 11.60 8.52 10.65
N GLN A 16 10.44 7.89 10.81
CA GLN A 16 9.40 8.32 11.75
C GLN A 16 9.96 8.48 13.18
N ARG A 17 10.76 7.50 13.65
CA ARG A 17 11.36 7.55 14.99
C ARG A 17 12.26 8.77 15.22
N LYS A 18 12.93 9.30 14.19
CA LYS A 18 13.75 10.52 14.32
C LYS A 18 12.90 11.75 14.68
N PHE A 19 11.65 11.80 14.24
CA PHE A 19 10.70 12.85 14.61
C PHE A 19 10.07 12.56 15.97
N TYR A 20 9.71 11.30 16.24
CA TYR A 20 9.05 10.92 17.50
C TYR A 20 9.97 11.12 18.70
N ALA A 21 11.26 10.79 18.57
CA ALA A 21 12.26 11.03 19.62
C ALA A 21 12.45 12.52 19.97
N LYS A 22 12.01 13.43 19.09
CA LYS A 22 12.02 14.89 19.31
C LYS A 22 10.68 15.41 19.83
N GLY A 23 9.73 14.54 20.15
CA GLY A 23 8.36 14.93 20.49
C GLY A 23 7.52 15.42 19.31
N LEU A 24 8.05 15.35 18.07
CA LEU A 24 7.41 15.90 16.87
C LEU A 24 6.54 14.86 16.15
N ARG A 25 5.75 14.08 16.90
CA ARG A 25 4.92 13.02 16.30
C ARG A 25 3.89 13.60 15.33
N LEU A 26 3.14 14.60 15.76
CA LEU A 26 2.14 15.27 14.93
C LEU A 26 2.75 16.08 13.77
N GLY A 27 4.03 16.45 13.90
CA GLY A 27 4.81 17.14 12.85
C GLY A 27 5.62 16.20 11.96
N CYS A 28 5.45 14.88 12.07
CA CYS A 28 6.16 13.93 11.22
C CYS A 28 5.66 14.06 9.77
N PRO A 29 6.54 14.28 8.78
CA PRO A 29 6.12 14.45 7.38
C PRO A 29 5.67 13.12 6.73
N ILE A 30 5.94 11.99 7.39
CA ILE A 30 5.56 10.66 6.91
C ILE A 30 4.30 10.23 7.67
N ARG A 31 3.16 10.28 6.98
CA ARG A 31 1.88 9.77 7.47
C ARG A 31 1.51 8.48 6.77
N THR A 32 1.17 7.48 7.56
CA THR A 32 1.03 6.09 7.10
C THR A 32 -0.38 5.57 7.31
N TYR A 33 -0.92 4.94 6.28
CA TYR A 33 -2.25 4.34 6.27
C TYR A 33 -2.14 2.85 6.02
N LEU A 34 -2.81 2.05 6.85
CA LEU A 34 -3.08 0.65 6.54
C LEU A 34 -4.54 0.54 6.09
N VAL A 35 -4.75 0.25 4.80
CA VAL A 35 -6.10 0.05 4.23
C VAL A 35 -6.29 -1.42 3.91
N THR A 36 -7.32 -2.05 4.46
CA THR A 36 -7.67 -3.44 4.15
C THR A 36 -9.14 -3.59 3.80
N ALA A 37 -9.40 -4.35 2.74
CA ALA A 37 -10.76 -4.72 2.35
C ALA A 37 -11.42 -5.69 3.34
N ARG A 38 -10.63 -6.35 4.19
CA ARG A 38 -11.10 -7.35 5.17
C ARG A 38 -11.37 -6.71 6.53
N SER A 39 -12.16 -7.39 7.36
CA SER A 39 -12.43 -6.94 8.73
C SER A 39 -11.17 -6.96 9.61
N ALA A 40 -11.17 -6.11 10.65
CA ALA A 40 -10.08 -6.02 11.63
C ALA A 40 -9.78 -7.37 12.31
N ALA A 41 -10.84 -8.13 12.64
CA ALA A 41 -10.76 -9.39 13.38
C ALA A 41 -9.98 -10.50 12.65
N SER A 42 -9.96 -10.51 11.31
CA SER A 42 -9.39 -11.63 10.53
C SER A 42 -7.96 -11.39 10.05
N SER A 43 -7.63 -10.18 9.61
CA SER A 43 -6.34 -9.91 8.91
C SER A 43 -5.67 -8.61 9.34
N GLY A 44 -6.44 -7.65 9.83
CA GLY A 44 -5.94 -6.36 10.29
C GLY A 44 -4.91 -6.46 11.40
N THR A 45 -5.23 -7.23 12.43
CA THR A 45 -4.36 -7.41 13.60
C THR A 45 -3.02 -8.03 13.24
N ARG A 46 -2.99 -8.99 12.28
CA ARG A 46 -1.73 -9.62 11.84
C ARG A 46 -0.84 -8.62 11.09
N ALA A 47 -1.43 -7.82 10.20
CA ALA A 47 -0.69 -6.80 9.46
C ALA A 47 -0.11 -5.75 10.40
N LEU A 48 -0.91 -5.21 11.32
CA LEU A 48 -0.44 -4.24 12.32
C LEU A 48 0.69 -4.80 13.21
N LYS A 49 0.56 -6.04 13.70
CA LYS A 49 1.62 -6.70 14.48
C LYS A 49 2.92 -6.86 13.70
N THR A 50 2.82 -7.18 12.42
CA THR A 50 3.99 -7.35 11.54
C THR A 50 4.68 -6.01 11.27
N LEU A 51 3.91 -4.97 10.95
CA LEU A 51 4.47 -3.63 10.70
C LEU A 51 5.13 -3.06 11.97
N ARG A 52 4.49 -3.26 13.13
CA ARG A 52 5.05 -2.88 14.43
C ARG A 52 6.35 -3.64 14.74
N SER A 53 6.44 -4.94 14.45
CA SER A 53 7.67 -5.70 14.68
C SER A 53 8.81 -5.30 13.75
N TRP A 54 8.49 -4.69 12.59
CA TRP A 54 9.45 -4.01 11.72
C TRP A 54 9.74 -2.55 12.15
N GLY A 55 9.15 -2.11 13.25
CA GLY A 55 9.33 -0.77 13.79
C GLY A 55 8.63 0.33 13.00
N LEU A 56 7.62 -0.01 12.18
CA LEU A 56 6.76 0.99 11.54
C LEU A 56 5.50 1.16 12.37
N GLU A 57 5.20 2.40 12.77
CA GLU A 57 3.96 2.74 13.42
C GLU A 57 2.97 3.29 12.40
N ILE A 58 1.76 2.73 12.39
CA ILE A 58 0.69 3.15 11.49
C ILE A 58 -0.13 4.24 12.16
N ASP A 59 -0.30 5.36 11.47
CA ASP A 59 -1.07 6.51 11.97
C ASP A 59 -2.57 6.24 11.87
N GLU A 60 -3.01 5.63 10.77
CA GLU A 60 -4.42 5.30 10.55
C GLU A 60 -4.59 3.89 9.98
N ALA A 61 -5.50 3.11 10.56
CA ALA A 61 -5.86 1.78 10.07
C ALA A 61 -7.35 1.74 9.73
N LEU A 62 -7.65 1.40 8.47
CA LEU A 62 -9.00 1.49 7.89
C LEU A 62 -9.42 0.10 7.39
N PHE A 63 -10.46 -0.44 8.03
CA PHE A 63 -11.02 -1.76 7.77
C PHE A 63 -12.33 -1.62 7.02
N LEU A 64 -12.33 -1.93 5.73
CA LEU A 64 -13.46 -1.61 4.85
C LEU A 64 -14.57 -2.66 4.86
N ALA A 65 -14.33 -3.84 5.43
CA ALA A 65 -15.33 -4.92 5.55
C ALA A 65 -16.08 -5.23 4.23
N GLY A 66 -15.36 -5.23 3.11
CA GLY A 66 -15.90 -5.46 1.76
C GLY A 66 -16.16 -4.19 0.94
N ALA A 67 -16.16 -3.01 1.55
CA ALA A 67 -16.34 -1.75 0.81
C ALA A 67 -15.14 -1.45 -0.12
N PRO A 68 -15.37 -0.76 -1.25
CA PRO A 68 -14.31 -0.42 -2.21
C PRO A 68 -13.29 0.57 -1.62
N LYS A 69 -12.01 0.38 -1.95
CA LYS A 69 -10.91 1.27 -1.53
C LYS A 69 -10.94 2.64 -2.23
N GLY A 70 -11.48 2.72 -3.44
CA GLY A 70 -11.43 3.92 -4.30
C GLY A 70 -11.87 5.22 -3.61
N PRO A 71 -13.10 5.29 -3.06
CA PRO A 71 -13.57 6.50 -2.37
C PRO A 71 -12.70 6.93 -1.20
N LEU A 72 -12.05 5.98 -0.53
CA LEU A 72 -11.14 6.28 0.56
C LEU A 72 -9.80 6.82 0.04
N LEU A 73 -9.26 6.22 -1.02
CA LEU A 73 -8.02 6.70 -1.65
C LEU A 73 -8.18 8.13 -2.20
N ASP A 74 -9.35 8.48 -2.74
CA ASP A 74 -9.67 9.84 -3.20
C ASP A 74 -9.63 10.88 -2.07
N LYS A 75 -10.05 10.49 -0.86
CA LYS A 75 -10.01 11.35 0.32
C LYS A 75 -8.62 11.44 0.95
N ILE A 76 -7.91 10.31 1.05
CA ILE A 76 -6.55 10.27 1.63
C ILE A 76 -5.55 11.00 0.73
N ARG A 77 -5.70 10.88 -0.60
CA ARG A 77 -4.74 11.37 -1.61
C ARG A 77 -3.30 10.95 -1.30
N PRO A 78 -3.02 9.64 -1.19
CA PRO A 78 -1.70 9.18 -0.79
C PRO A 78 -0.65 9.56 -1.84
N HIS A 79 0.52 9.99 -1.39
CA HIS A 79 1.66 10.25 -2.28
C HIS A 79 2.12 8.98 -3.01
N ILE A 80 2.07 7.83 -2.31
CA ILE A 80 2.42 6.51 -2.85
C ILE A 80 1.44 5.48 -2.28
N PHE A 81 0.93 4.60 -3.15
CA PHE A 81 0.03 3.50 -2.79
C PHE A 81 0.63 2.14 -3.15
N PHE A 82 0.56 1.17 -2.22
CA PHE A 82 1.06 -0.19 -2.42
C PHE A 82 -0.06 -1.21 -2.24
N ASP A 83 -0.21 -2.14 -3.17
CA ASP A 83 -1.21 -3.21 -3.08
C ASP A 83 -0.72 -4.47 -3.82
N ASP A 84 -1.18 -5.64 -3.38
CA ASP A 84 -0.84 -6.93 -3.99
C ASP A 84 -1.78 -7.31 -5.14
N GLN A 85 -2.91 -6.62 -5.29
CA GLN A 85 -3.86 -6.84 -6.38
C GLN A 85 -3.72 -5.77 -7.46
N MET A 86 -3.39 -6.20 -8.68
CA MET A 86 -3.20 -5.31 -9.82
C MET A 86 -4.44 -4.44 -10.12
N PHE A 87 -5.65 -4.95 -9.86
CA PHE A 87 -6.88 -4.17 -10.00
C PHE A 87 -6.90 -2.91 -9.13
N HIS A 88 -6.42 -3.00 -7.88
CA HIS A 88 -6.32 -1.83 -7.00
C HIS A 88 -5.23 -0.86 -7.47
N VAL A 89 -4.08 -1.38 -7.88
CA VAL A 89 -2.95 -0.57 -8.40
C VAL A 89 -3.39 0.24 -9.62
N GLN A 90 -4.04 -0.40 -10.58
CA GLN A 90 -4.57 0.28 -11.78
C GLN A 90 -5.67 1.28 -11.44
N GLY A 91 -6.55 0.95 -10.48
CA GLY A 91 -7.58 1.86 -10.00
C GLY A 91 -6.98 3.15 -9.42
N ALA A 92 -6.00 3.02 -8.52
CA ALA A 92 -5.29 4.16 -7.93
C ALA A 92 -4.52 4.96 -8.99
N SER A 93 -3.85 4.28 -9.94
CA SER A 93 -3.13 4.94 -11.03
C SER A 93 -4.04 5.77 -11.95
N ARG A 94 -5.25 5.26 -12.28
CA ARG A 94 -6.25 6.04 -13.04
C ARG A 94 -6.74 7.28 -12.28
N MET A 95 -6.67 7.27 -10.96
CA MET A 95 -7.00 8.42 -10.11
C MET A 95 -5.81 9.39 -9.94
N GLY A 96 -4.69 9.18 -10.64
CA GLY A 96 -3.49 10.02 -10.55
C GLY A 96 -2.57 9.73 -9.37
N THR A 97 -2.82 8.65 -8.62
CA THR A 97 -1.95 8.22 -7.51
C THR A 97 -0.76 7.43 -8.04
N VAL A 98 0.45 7.72 -7.55
CA VAL A 98 1.61 6.85 -7.78
C VAL A 98 1.37 5.52 -7.06
N ALA A 99 1.15 4.45 -7.82
CA ALA A 99 0.79 3.14 -7.29
C ALA A 99 1.81 2.08 -7.71
N ALA A 100 2.18 1.21 -6.78
CA ALA A 100 3.12 0.12 -6.99
C ALA A 100 2.50 -1.22 -6.64
N HIS A 101 2.64 -2.18 -7.56
CA HIS A 101 2.26 -3.57 -7.32
C HIS A 101 3.30 -4.24 -6.44
N VAL A 102 2.84 -4.90 -5.38
CA VAL A 102 3.69 -5.68 -4.48
C VAL A 102 3.44 -7.16 -4.75
N PRO A 103 4.37 -7.87 -5.41
CA PRO A 103 4.19 -9.29 -5.67
C PRO A 103 4.11 -10.08 -4.37
N TYR A 104 3.04 -10.85 -4.17
CA TYR A 104 2.91 -11.76 -3.03
C TYR A 104 2.49 -13.16 -3.49
N GLY A 105 3.38 -14.14 -3.28
CA GLY A 105 3.15 -15.55 -3.61
C GLY A 105 3.10 -15.87 -5.11
N ILE A 106 3.25 -17.15 -5.45
CA ILE A 106 3.43 -17.71 -6.82
C ILE A 106 2.19 -17.53 -7.73
N ALA A 107 1.12 -16.88 -7.25
CA ALA A 107 -0.22 -16.95 -7.84
C ALA A 107 -0.62 -15.74 -8.72
N GLN A 108 0.28 -14.85 -9.11
CA GLN A 108 -0.05 -13.74 -10.02
C GLN A 108 0.80 -13.81 -11.29
N LYS A 109 0.40 -14.66 -12.25
CA LYS A 109 0.86 -14.52 -13.64
C LYS A 109 0.28 -13.21 -14.18
N VAL A 110 1.16 -12.23 -14.42
CA VAL A 110 0.81 -11.02 -15.18
C VAL A 110 0.42 -11.48 -16.58
N THR A 111 -0.86 -11.49 -16.91
CA THR A 111 -1.30 -11.66 -18.29
C THR A 111 -1.02 -10.35 -19.01
N HIS A 112 0.14 -10.28 -19.66
CA HIS A 112 0.41 -9.23 -20.63
C HIS A 112 -0.58 -9.41 -21.78
N LYS A 113 -1.58 -8.52 -21.90
CA LYS A 113 -2.37 -8.44 -23.13
C LYS A 113 -1.43 -7.89 -24.21
N PRO A 114 -1.18 -8.63 -25.31
CA PRO A 114 -0.36 -8.11 -26.39
C PRO A 114 -1.01 -6.85 -26.96
N SER A 115 -0.19 -5.82 -27.17
CA SER A 115 -0.58 -4.63 -27.91
C SER A 115 -0.95 -5.06 -29.33
N ILE A 116 -2.14 -4.70 -29.79
CA ILE A 116 -2.53 -4.87 -31.18
C ILE A 116 -1.71 -3.85 -31.97
N SER A 117 -0.62 -4.29 -32.60
CA SER A 117 0.07 -3.50 -33.63
C SER A 117 -0.80 -3.52 -34.89
N ASN A 118 -1.45 -2.40 -35.17
CA ASN A 118 -2.17 -2.21 -36.43
C ASN A 118 -1.13 -1.91 -37.51
N THR A 119 -0.64 -2.93 -38.21
CA THR A 119 0.15 -2.74 -39.42
C THR A 119 -0.82 -2.54 -40.57
N ALA A 120 -0.97 -1.30 -41.01
CA ALA A 120 -1.60 -0.98 -42.28
C ALA A 120 -0.81 -1.69 -43.40
N ALA A 121 -1.50 -2.56 -44.14
CA ALA A 121 -0.99 -3.19 -45.34
C ALA A 121 -1.32 -2.31 -46.55
N LYS A 122 -0.26 -2.01 -47.32
CA LYS A 122 -0.18 -1.65 -48.74
C LYS A 122 -1.15 -0.61 -49.32
#